data_AF-A0AAV8XCU1-F1
#
_entry.id   AF-A0AAV8XCU1-F1
#
_cell.length_a   1.000
_cell.length_b   1.000
_cell.length_c   1.000
_cell.angle_alpha   90.00
_cell.angle_beta   90.00
_cell.angle_gamma   90.00
#
_symmetry.space_group_name_H-M   'P 1'
#
loop_
_entity.id
_entity.type
_entity.pdbx_description
1 polymer ?
#
loop_
_entity_poly.entity_id
_entity_poly.type
_entity_poly.pdbx_seq_one_letter_code
_entity_poly.pdbx_strand_id
1 'polypeptide(L)'
;MNDDTLNRVNGLLQHFVGTKNFHNYTSKKKPNDPSAHRYIKSFVCEKPFERNGVEFAVLKVRGQSFMLHQIRKMVGCLLAVMRGLATVDTINDSFKMEKLNIPRAPGLGLILEYVHYDRYNNRYGEDGMHEKLTWEEVDDQVDEFKEKYIYPNIINTEVNEEQMVNWLKNKLSRHSYDLDEEEDESDNDAGDDEEISGELKEEQPNNDKVQNVIT
;
A
#
# COMPACT_ATOMS: atom_id res chain seq x y z
N MET A 1 5.44 -17.10 11.68
CA MET A 1 4.80 -17.43 10.40
C MET A 1 5.62 -18.52 9.72
N ASN A 2 5.00 -19.62 9.31
CA ASN A 2 5.70 -20.73 8.63
C ASN A 2 5.74 -20.52 7.10
N ASP A 3 6.56 -21.31 6.41
CA ASP A 3 6.76 -21.21 4.96
C ASP A 3 5.45 -21.40 4.17
N ASP A 4 4.57 -22.31 4.59
CA ASP A 4 3.27 -22.52 3.94
C ASP A 4 2.39 -21.26 3.99
N THR A 5 2.36 -20.58 5.13
CA THR A 5 1.62 -19.33 5.30
C THR A 5 2.25 -18.22 4.45
N LEU A 6 3.58 -18.09 4.46
CA LEU A 6 4.30 -17.10 3.64
C LEU A 6 4.06 -17.33 2.14
N ASN A 7 4.09 -18.58 1.69
CA ASN A 7 3.81 -18.95 0.30
C ASN A 7 2.36 -18.64 -0.07
N ARG A 8 1.40 -18.91 0.83
CA ARG A 8 0.00 -18.56 0.63
C ARG A 8 -0.20 -17.05 0.52
N VAL A 9 0.42 -16.26 1.41
CA VAL A 9 0.39 -14.79 1.35
C VAL A 9 0.95 -14.30 0.02
N ASN A 10 2.15 -14.75 -0.36
CA ASN A 10 2.78 -14.36 -1.62
C ASN A 10 1.96 -14.77 -2.85
N GLY A 11 1.29 -15.92 -2.81
CA GLY A 11 0.35 -16.36 -3.84
C GLY A 11 -0.84 -15.41 -3.99
N LEU A 12 -1.46 -14.99 -2.88
CA LEU A 12 -2.56 -14.02 -2.89
C LEU A 12 -2.12 -12.65 -3.39
N LEU A 13 -0.92 -12.19 -3.01
CA LEU A 13 -0.38 -10.91 -3.46
C LEU A 13 -0.24 -10.81 -4.99
N GLN A 14 -0.02 -11.95 -5.68
CA GLN A 14 0.09 -11.96 -7.14
C GLN A 14 -1.23 -11.57 -7.84
N HIS A 15 -2.38 -11.72 -7.18
CA HIS A 15 -3.66 -11.31 -7.76
C HIS A 15 -3.76 -9.80 -7.99
N PHE A 16 -2.93 -8.98 -7.33
CA PHE A 16 -2.87 -7.53 -7.50
C PHE A 16 -1.91 -7.09 -8.61
N VAL A 17 -0.97 -7.94 -9.03
CA VAL A 17 0.08 -7.61 -10.00
C VAL A 17 -0.49 -7.44 -11.41
N GLY A 18 0.03 -6.47 -12.15
CA GLY A 18 -0.41 -6.09 -13.49
C GLY A 18 -1.28 -4.82 -13.51
N THR A 19 -1.84 -4.52 -14.68
CA THR A 19 -2.77 -3.39 -14.86
C THR A 19 -4.19 -3.85 -14.54
N LYS A 20 -4.82 -3.23 -13.55
CA LYS A 20 -6.19 -3.56 -13.12
C LYS A 20 -6.96 -2.30 -12.77
N ASN A 21 -8.28 -2.43 -12.66
CA ASN A 21 -9.15 -1.35 -12.23
C ASN A 21 -9.26 -1.34 -10.70
N PHE A 22 -8.61 -0.38 -10.05
CA PHE A 22 -8.54 -0.29 -8.58
C PHE A 22 -9.64 0.62 -7.99
N HIS A 23 -10.78 0.82 -8.66
CA HIS A 23 -11.83 1.73 -8.20
C HIS A 23 -12.47 1.34 -6.85
N ASN A 24 -12.38 0.08 -6.43
CA ASN A 24 -12.81 -0.38 -5.10
C ASN A 24 -11.76 -0.14 -4.01
N TYR A 25 -10.51 0.09 -4.41
CA TYR A 25 -9.37 0.33 -3.51
C TYR A 25 -9.16 1.81 -3.21
N THR A 26 -10.10 2.68 -3.58
CA THR A 26 -10.03 4.10 -3.24
C THR A 26 -11.43 4.68 -3.07
N SER A 27 -11.51 5.87 -2.48
CA SER A 27 -12.75 6.62 -2.33
C SER A 27 -13.00 7.46 -3.59
N LYS A 28 -14.26 7.86 -3.84
CA LYS A 28 -14.64 8.86 -4.87
C LYS A 28 -14.27 8.50 -6.33
N LYS A 29 -13.92 7.23 -6.63
CA LYS A 29 -13.73 6.72 -8.01
C LYS A 29 -14.87 5.84 -8.50
N LYS A 30 -15.38 6.12 -9.70
CA LYS A 30 -16.40 5.30 -10.36
C LYS A 30 -15.76 4.08 -11.05
N PRO A 31 -16.47 2.95 -11.19
CA PRO A 31 -15.93 1.76 -11.86
C PRO A 31 -15.46 2.01 -13.30
N ASN A 32 -16.13 2.92 -14.03
CA ASN A 32 -15.78 3.25 -15.40
C ASN A 32 -14.77 4.40 -15.55
N ASP A 33 -14.23 4.94 -14.45
CA ASP A 33 -13.22 6.00 -14.51
C ASP A 33 -11.88 5.42 -14.99
N PRO A 34 -11.36 5.83 -16.18
CA PRO A 34 -10.08 5.32 -16.69
C PRO A 34 -8.93 5.58 -15.72
N SER A 35 -9.00 6.68 -14.95
CA SER A 35 -8.01 7.04 -13.94
C SER A 35 -8.05 6.16 -12.69
N ALA A 36 -8.91 5.15 -12.61
CA ALA A 36 -8.84 4.10 -11.59
C ALA A 36 -7.92 2.93 -12.00
N HIS A 37 -7.46 2.87 -13.26
CA HIS A 37 -6.53 1.85 -13.71
C HIS A 37 -5.13 2.13 -13.17
N ARG A 38 -4.56 1.16 -12.45
CA ARG A 38 -3.20 1.26 -11.90
C ARG A 38 -2.42 0.02 -12.26
N TYR A 39 -1.11 0.21 -12.39
CA TYR A 39 -0.16 -0.85 -12.68
C TYR A 39 0.68 -1.17 -11.44
N ILE A 40 0.52 -2.38 -10.93
CA ILE A 40 1.36 -2.93 -9.87
C ILE A 40 2.42 -3.80 -10.52
N LYS A 41 3.70 -3.43 -10.35
CA LYS A 41 4.84 -4.13 -10.92
C LYS A 41 5.22 -5.36 -10.10
N SER A 42 5.20 -5.25 -8.77
CA SER A 42 5.46 -6.36 -7.86
C SER A 42 4.76 -6.13 -6.53
N PHE A 43 4.32 -7.21 -5.88
CA PHE A 43 3.84 -7.17 -4.52
C PHE A 43 4.22 -8.47 -3.82
N VAL A 44 5.05 -8.38 -2.78
CA VAL A 44 5.62 -9.55 -2.08
C VAL A 44 5.62 -9.35 -0.57
N CYS A 45 5.58 -10.46 0.16
CA CYS A 45 5.81 -10.51 1.59
C CYS A 45 7.20 -11.10 1.83
N GLU A 46 8.02 -10.38 2.59
CA GLU A 46 9.35 -10.84 3.01
C GLU A 46 9.26 -11.85 4.16
N LYS A 47 10.39 -12.47 4.50
CA LYS A 47 10.44 -13.39 5.65
C LYS A 47 10.10 -12.63 6.94
N PRO A 48 9.33 -13.26 7.85
CA PRO A 48 9.02 -12.64 9.12
C PRO A 48 10.29 -12.45 9.94
N PHE A 49 10.27 -11.46 10.83
CA PHE A 49 11.34 -11.18 11.76
C PHE A 49 10.77 -10.85 13.14
N GLU A 50 11.54 -11.11 14.19
CA GLU A 50 11.13 -10.86 15.57
C GLU A 50 11.77 -9.57 16.11
N ARG A 51 10.96 -8.76 16.79
CA ARG A 51 11.38 -7.59 17.57
C ARG A 51 10.55 -7.51 18.84
N ASN A 52 11.22 -7.38 19.99
CA ASN A 52 10.58 -7.29 21.30
C ASN A 52 9.60 -8.46 21.61
N GLY A 53 9.89 -9.67 21.11
CA GLY A 53 9.03 -10.85 21.30
C GLY A 53 7.75 -10.85 20.46
N VAL A 54 7.60 -9.90 19.53
CA VAL A 54 6.51 -9.84 18.56
C VAL A 54 7.08 -10.10 17.16
N GLU A 55 6.38 -10.92 16.40
CA GLU A 55 6.73 -11.24 15.02
C GLU A 55 6.07 -10.24 14.07
N PHE A 56 6.88 -9.69 13.16
CA PHE A 56 6.45 -8.77 12.11
C PHE A 56 6.82 -9.32 10.73
N ALA A 57 6.11 -8.85 9.70
CA ALA A 57 6.47 -9.08 8.31
C ALA A 57 6.39 -7.78 7.50
N VAL A 58 7.22 -7.69 6.45
CA VAL A 58 7.21 -6.56 5.51
C VAL A 58 6.49 -6.97 4.23
N LEU A 59 5.45 -6.23 3.88
CA LEU A 59 4.81 -6.30 2.57
C LEU A 59 5.39 -5.19 1.68
N LYS A 60 6.11 -5.56 0.63
CA LYS A 60 6.77 -4.64 -0.31
C LYS A 60 6.01 -4.57 -1.62
N VAL A 61 5.47 -3.40 -1.95
CA VAL A 61 4.72 -3.15 -3.18
C VAL A 61 5.43 -2.11 -4.05
N ARG A 62 5.65 -2.45 -5.33
CA ARG A 62 6.13 -1.53 -6.36
C ARG A 62 5.03 -1.30 -7.39
N GLY A 63 4.68 -0.05 -7.64
CA GLY A 63 3.66 0.34 -8.62
C GLY A 63 4.00 1.65 -9.31
N GLN A 64 3.41 1.90 -10.47
CA GLN A 64 3.62 3.17 -11.21
C GLN A 64 3.05 4.37 -10.46
N SER A 65 1.89 4.20 -9.85
CA SER A 65 1.23 5.20 -9.03
C SER A 65 0.24 4.52 -8.10
N PHE A 66 -0.16 5.23 -7.06
CA PHE A 66 -1.13 4.76 -6.07
C PHE A 66 -2.19 5.85 -5.86
N MET A 67 -3.45 5.44 -5.76
CA MET A 67 -4.55 6.31 -5.34
C MET A 67 -4.63 6.40 -3.82
N LEU A 68 -5.37 7.39 -3.32
CA LEU A 68 -5.66 7.53 -1.89
C LEU A 68 -6.19 6.21 -1.31
N HIS A 69 -5.62 5.79 -0.18
CA HIS A 69 -5.92 4.53 0.53
C HIS A 69 -5.66 3.21 -0.23
N GLN A 70 -5.16 3.24 -1.47
CA GLN A 70 -5.05 2.04 -2.32
C GLN A 70 -4.32 0.89 -1.64
N ILE A 71 -3.11 1.15 -1.11
CA ILE A 71 -2.30 0.10 -0.49
C ILE A 71 -2.93 -0.40 0.81
N ARG A 72 -3.48 0.51 1.63
CA ARG A 72 -4.19 0.14 2.87
C ARG A 72 -5.41 -0.75 2.60
N LYS A 73 -6.16 -0.48 1.51
CA LYS A 73 -7.28 -1.33 1.07
C LYS A 73 -6.81 -2.66 0.47
N MET A 74 -5.69 -2.67 -0.27
CA MET A 74 -5.09 -3.91 -0.79
C MET A 74 -4.66 -4.85 0.35
N VAL A 75 -3.96 -4.32 1.36
CA VAL A 75 -3.55 -5.07 2.56
C VAL A 75 -4.76 -5.51 3.37
N GLY A 76 -5.77 -4.65 3.54
CA GLY A 76 -6.98 -5.03 4.26
C GLY A 76 -7.73 -6.20 3.61
N CYS A 77 -7.86 -6.18 2.28
CA CYS A 77 -8.47 -7.27 1.51
C CYS A 77 -7.66 -8.59 1.65
N LEU A 78 -6.33 -8.51 1.53
CA LEU A 78 -5.44 -9.65 1.75
C LEU A 78 -5.64 -10.28 3.14
N LEU A 79 -5.65 -9.47 4.19
CA LEU A 79 -5.81 -9.94 5.56
C LEU A 79 -7.17 -10.59 5.79
N ALA A 80 -8.23 -10.07 5.14
CA ALA A 80 -9.54 -10.69 5.21
C ALA A 80 -9.57 -12.10 4.61
N VAL A 81 -8.95 -12.29 3.45
CA VAL A 81 -8.85 -13.60 2.78
C VAL A 81 -7.99 -14.56 3.60
N MET A 82 -6.87 -14.10 4.14
CA MET A 82 -6.01 -14.92 5.00
C MET A 82 -6.73 -15.40 6.26
N ARG A 83 -7.63 -14.58 6.82
CA ARG A 83 -8.45 -14.91 7.99
C ARG A 83 -9.75 -15.65 7.67
N GLY A 84 -10.02 -15.95 6.40
CA GLY A 84 -11.23 -16.66 5.97
C GLY A 84 -12.51 -15.83 6.09
N LEU A 85 -12.40 -14.50 6.20
CA LEU A 85 -13.53 -13.57 6.20
C LEU A 85 -13.97 -13.18 4.79
N ALA A 86 -13.13 -13.46 3.80
CA ALA A 86 -13.37 -13.28 2.38
C ALA A 86 -12.73 -14.44 1.60
N THR A 87 -13.05 -14.57 0.32
CA THR A 87 -12.47 -15.58 -0.56
C THR A 87 -11.48 -14.95 -1.55
N VAL A 88 -10.70 -15.78 -2.24
CA VAL A 88 -9.84 -15.31 -3.33
C VAL A 88 -10.67 -14.63 -4.44
N ASP A 89 -11.91 -15.09 -4.64
CA ASP A 89 -12.84 -14.47 -5.59
C ASP A 89 -13.18 -13.03 -5.20
N THR A 90 -13.25 -12.69 -3.91
CA THR A 90 -13.42 -11.30 -3.47
C THR A 90 -12.30 -10.39 -4.01
N ILE A 91 -11.05 -10.85 -4.05
CA ILE A 91 -9.95 -10.09 -4.65
C ILE A 91 -10.17 -9.97 -6.17
N ASN A 92 -10.49 -11.07 -6.85
CA ASN A 92 -10.69 -11.05 -8.30
C ASN A 92 -11.88 -10.17 -8.72
N ASP A 93 -12.98 -10.24 -7.98
CA ASP A 93 -14.23 -9.50 -8.21
C ASP A 93 -14.07 -8.02 -7.89
N SER A 94 -13.19 -7.66 -6.95
CA SER A 94 -12.91 -6.26 -6.62
C SER A 94 -12.33 -5.43 -7.77
N PHE A 95 -11.87 -6.06 -8.84
CA PHE A 95 -11.39 -5.39 -10.06
C PHE A 95 -12.45 -5.32 -11.16
N LYS A 96 -13.63 -5.92 -10.97
CA LYS A 96 -14.76 -5.88 -11.91
C LYS A 96 -15.53 -4.56 -11.72
N MET A 97 -16.72 -4.45 -12.32
CA MET A 97 -17.48 -3.20 -12.29
C MET A 97 -18.30 -3.04 -11.00
N GLU A 98 -18.58 -4.15 -10.33
CA GLU A 98 -19.31 -4.21 -9.09
C GLU A 98 -18.56 -3.45 -7.99
N LYS A 99 -19.31 -2.65 -7.24
CA LYS A 99 -18.76 -1.94 -6.09
C LYS A 99 -18.73 -2.90 -4.90
N LEU A 100 -17.57 -2.97 -4.24
CA LEU A 100 -17.35 -3.75 -3.03
C LEU A 100 -16.84 -2.83 -1.93
N ASN A 101 -17.34 -3.01 -0.72
CA ASN A 101 -16.74 -2.38 0.45
C ASN A 101 -15.45 -3.12 0.81
N ILE A 102 -14.29 -2.51 0.55
CA ILE A 102 -12.98 -3.10 0.83
C ILE A 102 -12.42 -2.54 2.15
N PRO A 103 -12.06 -3.41 3.13
CA PRO A 103 -11.57 -2.96 4.42
C PRO A 103 -10.25 -2.20 4.27
N ARG A 104 -10.10 -1.10 5.01
CA ARG A 104 -8.90 -0.25 5.01
C ARG A 104 -8.05 -0.54 6.25
N ALA A 105 -6.85 -1.11 6.06
CA ALA A 105 -5.90 -1.34 7.15
C ALA A 105 -5.43 -0.01 7.82
N PRO A 106 -4.91 -0.03 9.05
CA PRO A 106 -4.27 1.14 9.68
C PRO A 106 -3.11 1.71 8.87
N GLY A 107 -2.79 2.99 9.09
CA GLY A 107 -1.73 3.70 8.37
C GLY A 107 -0.32 3.55 8.98
N LEU A 108 -0.24 3.21 10.28
CA LEU A 108 1.01 3.21 11.07
C LEU A 108 2.18 2.49 10.39
N GLY A 109 1.94 1.31 9.81
CA GLY A 109 2.98 0.50 9.19
C GLY A 109 3.38 0.90 7.76
N LEU A 110 2.70 1.89 7.14
CA LEU A 110 2.90 2.26 5.75
C LEU A 110 4.06 3.25 5.59
N ILE A 111 5.07 2.87 4.81
CA ILE A 111 6.28 3.67 4.57
C ILE A 111 6.49 3.82 3.06
N LEU A 112 6.74 5.03 2.58
CA LEU A 112 7.31 5.24 1.25
C LEU A 112 8.80 4.94 1.30
N GLU A 113 9.23 3.84 0.67
CA GLU A 113 10.63 3.42 0.71
C GLU A 113 11.46 4.07 -0.39
N TYR A 114 10.95 4.10 -1.62
CA TYR A 114 11.74 4.57 -2.76
C TYR A 114 10.88 5.15 -3.87
N VAL A 115 11.39 6.19 -4.55
CA VAL A 115 10.80 6.75 -5.77
C VAL A 115 11.77 6.52 -6.92
N HIS A 116 11.36 5.71 -7.89
CA HIS A 116 12.19 5.32 -9.04
C HIS A 116 12.07 6.33 -10.17
N TYR A 117 13.20 6.92 -10.53
CA TYR A 117 13.33 7.79 -11.70
C TYR A 117 13.79 7.05 -12.95
N ASP A 118 13.72 5.70 -12.97
CA ASP A 118 14.19 4.84 -14.08
C ASP A 118 13.72 5.36 -15.46
N ARG A 119 12.43 5.73 -15.58
CA ARG A 119 11.87 6.23 -16.84
C ARG A 119 12.44 7.58 -17.24
N TYR A 120 12.60 8.49 -16.28
CA TYR A 120 13.23 9.79 -16.51
C TYR A 120 14.70 9.62 -16.90
N ASN A 121 15.45 8.83 -16.14
CA ASN A 121 16.88 8.56 -16.36
C ASN A 121 17.13 7.94 -17.74
N ASN A 122 16.27 7.02 -18.18
CA ASN A 122 16.37 6.39 -19.50
C ASN A 122 15.98 7.34 -20.64
N ARG A 123 15.08 8.29 -20.41
CA ARG A 123 14.57 9.19 -21.47
C ARG A 123 15.41 10.45 -21.63
N TYR A 124 15.90 11.01 -20.53
CA TYR A 124 16.53 12.33 -20.49
C TYR A 124 17.96 12.29 -19.96
N GLY A 125 18.33 11.30 -19.15
CA GLY A 125 19.64 11.25 -18.49
C GLY A 125 20.85 11.04 -19.43
N GLU A 126 20.63 10.93 -20.74
CA GLU A 126 21.66 10.78 -21.78
C GLU A 126 21.52 11.81 -22.90
N ASP A 127 20.65 12.82 -22.75
CA ASP A 127 20.39 13.83 -23.77
C ASP A 127 21.42 14.99 -23.80
N GLY A 128 22.38 14.98 -22.86
CA GLY A 128 23.42 16.00 -22.72
C GLY A 128 22.95 17.31 -22.09
N MET A 129 21.67 17.42 -21.70
CA MET A 129 21.08 18.58 -21.03
C MET A 129 20.62 18.27 -19.60
N HIS A 130 20.19 17.03 -19.34
CA HIS A 130 19.68 16.61 -18.03
C HIS A 130 20.60 15.59 -17.35
N GLU A 131 20.68 15.67 -16.03
CA GLU A 131 21.41 14.72 -15.19
C GLU A 131 20.50 13.57 -14.72
N LYS A 132 21.07 12.38 -14.51
CA LYS A 132 20.34 11.24 -13.93
C LYS A 132 20.07 11.51 -12.45
N LEU A 133 18.87 11.15 -12.00
CA LEU A 133 18.48 11.19 -10.60
C LEU A 133 18.70 9.80 -9.98
N THR A 134 19.75 9.69 -9.17
CA THR A 134 20.13 8.47 -8.45
C THR A 134 20.45 8.80 -6.99
N TRP A 135 20.19 7.86 -6.09
CA TRP A 135 20.36 8.05 -4.65
C TRP A 135 21.42 7.13 -4.04
N GLU A 136 22.20 6.45 -4.88
CA GLU A 136 23.21 5.46 -4.46
C GLU A 136 24.21 6.02 -3.43
N GLU A 137 24.56 7.30 -3.53
CA GLU A 137 25.49 7.97 -2.61
C GLU A 137 24.95 8.12 -1.18
N VAL A 138 23.63 8.05 -1.00
CA VAL A 138 22.95 8.25 0.30
C VAL A 138 22.19 7.01 0.77
N ASP A 139 22.27 5.89 0.05
CA ASP A 139 21.54 4.66 0.40
C ASP A 139 21.84 4.21 1.84
N ASP A 140 23.11 4.21 2.25
CA ASP A 140 23.52 3.86 3.62
C ASP A 140 22.89 4.79 4.68
N GLN A 141 22.74 6.08 4.37
CA GLN A 141 22.14 7.06 5.30
C GLN A 141 20.63 6.87 5.40
N VAL A 142 19.98 6.52 4.28
CA VAL A 142 18.55 6.20 4.23
C VAL A 142 18.27 4.93 5.04
N ASP A 143 19.10 3.91 4.90
CA ASP A 143 18.99 2.66 5.67
C ASP A 143 19.24 2.88 7.16
N GLU A 144 20.27 3.65 7.54
CA GLU A 144 20.51 4.02 8.94
C GLU A 144 19.29 4.78 9.51
N PHE A 145 18.70 5.70 8.76
CA PHE A 145 17.54 6.46 9.20
C PHE A 145 16.31 5.56 9.42
N LYS A 146 16.04 4.62 8.49
CA LYS A 146 14.95 3.65 8.63
C LYS A 146 15.09 2.81 9.89
N GLU A 147 16.26 2.22 10.10
CA GLU A 147 16.55 1.33 11.24
C GLU A 147 16.56 2.08 12.58
N LYS A 148 16.99 3.34 12.58
CA LYS A 148 17.15 4.12 13.82
C LYS A 148 15.88 4.86 14.25
N TYR A 149 15.06 5.31 13.30
CA TYR A 149 13.94 6.21 13.61
C TYR A 149 12.59 5.67 13.14
N ILE A 150 12.49 5.09 11.94
CA ILE A 150 11.19 4.68 11.37
C ILE A 150 10.74 3.34 11.99
N TYR A 151 11.52 2.28 11.81
CA TYR A 151 11.14 0.94 12.28
C TYR A 151 10.93 0.89 13.80
N PRO A 152 11.82 1.47 14.65
CA PRO A 152 11.60 1.47 16.08
C PRO A 152 10.32 2.20 16.48
N ASN A 153 9.96 3.31 15.82
CA ASN A 153 8.73 4.02 16.12
C ASN A 153 7.50 3.15 15.79
N ILE A 154 7.43 2.57 14.59
CA ILE A 154 6.32 1.70 14.18
C ILE A 154 6.18 0.50 15.12
N ILE A 155 7.28 -0.21 15.38
CA ILE A 155 7.30 -1.41 16.21
C ILE A 155 6.87 -1.07 17.64
N ASN A 156 7.46 -0.03 18.25
CA ASN A 156 7.12 0.33 19.63
C ASN A 156 5.68 0.81 19.75
N THR A 157 5.17 1.59 18.79
CA THR A 157 3.78 2.03 18.78
C THR A 157 2.84 0.83 18.65
N GLU A 158 3.11 -0.13 17.75
CA GLU A 158 2.27 -1.32 17.60
C GLU A 158 2.31 -2.21 18.85
N VAL A 159 3.47 -2.40 19.47
CA VAL A 159 3.60 -3.19 20.72
C VAL A 159 2.83 -2.55 21.88
N ASN A 160 2.76 -1.22 21.95
CA ASN A 160 2.11 -0.52 23.06
C ASN A 160 0.61 -0.27 22.82
N GLU A 161 0.20 0.02 21.59
CA GLU A 161 -1.16 0.44 21.24
C GLU A 161 -1.99 -0.66 20.55
N GLU A 162 -1.34 -1.71 20.07
CA GLU A 162 -1.98 -2.86 19.41
C GLU A 162 -2.93 -2.44 18.27
N GLN A 163 -2.56 -1.45 17.45
CA GLN A 163 -3.46 -0.86 16.46
C GLN A 163 -3.93 -1.89 15.42
N MET A 164 -3.01 -2.70 14.89
CA MET A 164 -3.34 -3.75 13.94
C MET A 164 -4.23 -4.80 14.59
N VAL A 165 -3.88 -5.27 15.79
CA VAL A 165 -4.66 -6.28 16.52
C VAL A 165 -6.07 -5.79 16.83
N ASN A 166 -6.20 -4.55 17.29
CA ASN A 166 -7.50 -3.92 17.58
C ASN A 166 -8.33 -3.75 16.31
N TRP A 167 -7.72 -3.33 15.20
CA TRP A 167 -8.40 -3.23 13.91
C TRP A 167 -8.88 -4.61 13.41
N LEU A 168 -8.03 -5.64 13.50
CA LEU A 168 -8.36 -7.02 13.14
C LEU A 168 -9.55 -7.55 13.96
N LYS A 169 -9.53 -7.32 15.29
CA LYS A 169 -10.55 -7.82 16.22
C LYS A 169 -11.87 -7.07 16.11
N ASN A 170 -11.84 -5.75 15.92
CA ASN A 170 -13.02 -4.91 16.10
C ASN A 170 -13.65 -4.42 14.80
N LYS A 171 -12.84 -4.20 13.76
CA LYS A 171 -13.28 -3.67 12.47
C LYS A 171 -13.35 -4.77 11.42
N LEU A 172 -12.23 -5.46 11.16
CA LEU A 172 -12.18 -6.46 10.09
C LEU A 172 -13.13 -7.64 10.33
N SER A 173 -13.23 -8.12 11.56
CA SER A 173 -14.10 -9.26 11.94
C SER A 173 -15.59 -9.00 11.72
N ARG A 174 -16.01 -7.73 11.68
CA ARG A 174 -17.40 -7.29 11.52
C ARG A 174 -17.65 -6.69 10.13
N HIS A 175 -16.65 -6.73 9.26
CA HIS A 175 -16.70 -6.09 7.95
C HIS A 175 -17.71 -6.79 7.03
N SER A 176 -18.59 -6.00 6.40
CA SER A 176 -19.47 -6.47 5.32
C SER A 176 -18.91 -6.02 3.98
N TYR A 177 -18.96 -6.90 2.98
CA TYR A 177 -18.53 -6.59 1.60
C TYR A 177 -19.64 -6.01 0.74
N ASP A 178 -20.88 -6.04 1.24
CA ASP A 178 -22.01 -5.35 0.66
C ASP A 178 -21.83 -3.83 0.80
N LEU A 179 -22.54 -3.06 -0.03
CA LEU A 179 -22.47 -1.61 0.00
C LEU A 179 -23.32 -1.07 1.16
N ASP A 180 -22.66 -0.39 2.09
CA ASP A 180 -23.35 0.51 3.02
C ASP A 180 -23.40 1.91 2.37
N GLU A 181 -24.57 2.55 2.40
CA GLU A 181 -24.82 3.85 1.74
C GLU A 181 -24.06 5.04 2.36
N GLU A 182 -23.37 4.84 3.50
CA GLU A 182 -22.72 5.91 4.26
C GLU A 182 -21.34 5.49 4.80
N GLU A 183 -20.27 5.70 4.02
CA GLU A 183 -18.95 5.99 4.60
C GLU A 183 -18.78 7.52 4.63
N ASP A 184 -19.38 8.16 5.64
CA ASP A 184 -19.03 9.54 6.01
C ASP A 184 -17.60 9.57 6.55
N GLU A 185 -16.78 10.43 5.94
CA GLU A 185 -15.41 10.73 6.33
C GLU A 185 -15.40 11.38 7.73
N SER A 186 -15.33 10.58 8.79
CA SER A 186 -14.94 11.08 10.12
C SER A 186 -13.85 10.20 10.72
N ASP A 187 -12.65 10.25 10.14
CA ASP A 187 -11.44 9.87 10.85
C ASP A 187 -10.64 11.14 11.11
N ASN A 188 -10.65 11.59 12.37
CA ASN A 188 -9.72 12.57 12.93
C ASN A 188 -8.31 11.96 12.94
N ASP A 189 -7.68 11.87 11.78
CA ASP A 189 -6.23 11.74 11.70
C ASP A 189 -5.69 13.17 11.65
N ALA A 190 -5.31 13.69 12.82
CA ALA A 190 -4.75 15.03 12.95
C ALA A 190 -3.35 15.05 12.34
N GLY A 191 -3.30 15.29 11.03
CA GLY A 191 -2.12 15.67 10.27
C GLY A 191 -2.59 16.55 9.13
N ASP A 192 -2.49 17.86 9.30
CA ASP A 192 -2.74 18.87 8.26
C ASP A 192 -1.85 18.59 7.05
N ASP A 193 -2.41 17.98 6.01
CA ASP A 193 -1.91 18.11 4.65
C ASP A 193 -2.95 18.94 3.88
N GLU A 194 -2.79 20.27 3.92
CA GLU A 194 -3.54 21.19 3.06
C GLU A 194 -3.25 20.88 1.58
N GLU A 195 -4.27 20.47 0.83
CA GLU A 195 -4.22 20.44 -0.63
C GLU A 195 -4.06 21.87 -1.17
N ILE A 196 -2.86 22.20 -1.68
CA ILE A 196 -2.68 23.37 -2.54
C ILE A 196 -3.33 23.06 -3.89
N SER A 197 -4.56 23.57 -4.09
CA SER A 197 -5.25 23.53 -5.37
C SER A 197 -4.62 24.52 -6.36
N GLY A 198 -3.62 24.06 -7.10
CA GLY A 198 -3.13 24.73 -8.31
C GLY A 198 -3.45 23.89 -9.53
N GLU A 199 -4.24 24.41 -10.47
CA GLU A 199 -4.36 23.84 -11.81
C GLU A 199 -3.01 23.92 -12.53
N LEU A 200 -2.19 22.88 -12.38
CA LEU A 200 -1.07 22.60 -13.25
C LEU A 200 -1.45 21.44 -14.16
N LYS A 201 -1.29 21.65 -15.48
CA LYS A 201 -1.37 20.57 -16.45
C LYS A 201 -0.25 19.56 -16.14
N GLU A 202 -0.58 18.51 -15.41
CA GLU A 202 0.37 17.47 -15.04
C GLU A 202 0.63 16.52 -16.21
N GLU A 203 1.68 16.80 -16.98
CA GLU A 203 2.55 15.71 -17.40
C GLU A 203 3.52 15.42 -16.24
N GLN A 204 3.04 14.77 -15.17
CA GLN A 204 3.96 14.23 -14.18
C GLN A 204 4.81 13.12 -14.84
N PRO A 205 6.13 13.09 -14.61
CA PRO A 205 6.92 11.92 -15.00
C PRO A 205 6.38 10.72 -14.23
N ASN A 206 5.74 9.80 -14.95
CA ASN A 206 5.14 8.57 -14.43
C ASN A 206 6.27 7.64 -13.95
N ASN A 207 6.69 7.86 -12.71
CA ASN A 207 7.82 7.23 -12.02
C ASN A 207 7.30 6.19 -11.02
N ASP A 208 7.86 4.98 -11.03
CA ASP A 208 7.43 3.93 -10.11
C ASP A 208 7.74 4.33 -8.65
N LYS A 209 6.91 3.89 -7.71
CA LYS A 209 7.13 4.04 -6.27
C LYS A 209 7.17 2.67 -5.60
N VAL A 210 8.01 2.52 -4.59
CA VAL A 210 8.04 1.37 -3.67
C VAL A 210 7.51 1.82 -2.32
N GLN A 211 6.53 1.10 -1.82
CA GLN A 211 6.02 1.28 -0.47
C GLN A 211 6.13 -0.03 0.30
N ASN A 212 6.45 0.08 1.59
CA ASN A 212 6.48 -1.03 2.52
C ASN A 212 5.33 -0.90 3.50
N VAL A 213 4.74 -2.03 3.87
CA VAL A 213 3.78 -2.12 4.98
C VAL A 213 4.34 -3.10 6.00
N ILE A 214 4.64 -2.62 7.19
CA ILE A 214 5.03 -3.45 8.32
C ILE A 214 3.76 -3.87 9.05
N THR A 215 3.55 -5.17 9.18
CA THR A 215 2.37 -5.78 9.81
C THR A 215 2.73 -6.88 10.77
#